data_AF-A0A355KD93-F1
#
_entry.id   AF-A0A355KD93-F1
#
_cell.length_a   1.000
_cell.length_b   1.000
_cell.length_c   1.000
_cell.angle_alpha   90.00
_cell.angle_beta   90.00
_cell.angle_gamma   90.00
#
_symmetry.space_group_name_H-M   'P 1'
#
loop_
_entity.id
_entity.type
_entity.pdbx_description
1 polymer ?
#
loop_
_entity_poly.entity_id
_entity_poly.type
_entity_poly.pdbx_seq_one_letter_code
_entity_poly.pdbx_strand_id
1 'polypeptide(L)'
;QLNGRQLRQLAIVARDYDRNYGHFTTRQNIQFNWVALKDIPDVLAKLAEVEMHAIQTSGNCIRNVTSDHYAGATKDELMDPRPWCEIIRQWSTFHPEFAFLPRKFKIAVTAAEHDRAAIRVHDIGLHIRKRGDVVGFEVHVGGGQGRTPHLATLVNEFVPEAELLDYLEAIMRVYNRFGRRDNKY
;
A
#
# COMPACT_ATOMS: atom_id res chain seq x y z
N GLN A 1 -0.40 -10.19 0.38
CA GLN A 1 -0.75 -11.52 0.92
C GLN A 1 0.52 -12.32 1.10
N LEU A 2 0.57 -13.23 2.08
CA LEU A 2 1.72 -14.13 2.28
C LEU A 2 1.29 -15.58 2.06
N ASN A 3 2.14 -16.38 1.44
CA ASN A 3 2.00 -17.83 1.41
C ASN A 3 2.86 -18.49 2.51
N GLY A 4 2.71 -19.81 2.68
CA GLY A 4 3.45 -20.56 3.71
C GLY A 4 4.97 -20.49 3.57
N ARG A 5 5.50 -20.42 2.34
CA ARG A 5 6.94 -20.30 2.07
C ARG A 5 7.47 -18.96 2.56
N GLN A 6 6.77 -17.87 2.24
CA GLN A 6 7.11 -16.52 2.68
C GLN A 6 7.05 -16.37 4.20
N LEU A 7 6.02 -16.91 4.86
CA LEU A 7 5.92 -16.90 6.32
C LEU A 7 7.07 -17.66 7.00
N ARG A 8 7.48 -18.81 6.47
CA ARG A 8 8.65 -19.55 6.98
C ARG A 8 9.94 -18.75 6.81
N GLN A 9 10.10 -18.05 5.69
CA GLN A 9 11.27 -17.20 5.47
C GLN A 9 11.32 -16.02 6.45
N LEU A 10 10.18 -15.39 6.73
CA LEU A 10 10.07 -14.35 7.76
C LEU A 10 10.40 -14.90 9.15
N ALA A 11 10.01 -16.14 9.47
CA ALA A 11 10.36 -16.78 10.73
C ALA A 11 11.87 -17.05 10.86
N ILE A 12 12.55 -17.41 9.77
CA ILE A 12 14.01 -17.52 9.72
C ILE A 12 14.64 -16.16 10.03
N VAL A 13 14.18 -15.09 9.37
CA VAL A 13 14.67 -13.73 9.64
C VAL A 13 14.47 -13.35 11.12
N ALA A 14 13.28 -13.61 11.67
CA ALA A 14 12.96 -13.31 13.06
C ALA A 14 13.90 -14.04 14.04
N ARG A 15 14.14 -15.33 13.83
CA ARG A 15 14.91 -16.19 14.73
C ARG A 15 16.41 -15.94 14.64
N ASP A 16 16.93 -15.79 13.42
CA ASP A 16 18.37 -15.84 13.16
C ASP A 16 18.99 -14.43 13.14
N TYR A 17 18.20 -13.39 12.85
CA TYR A 17 18.68 -12.01 12.69
C TYR A 17 18.00 -10.98 13.58
N ASP A 18 16.85 -11.32 14.18
CA ASP A 18 16.14 -10.46 15.12
C ASP A 18 16.13 -11.14 16.53
N ARG A 19 15.11 -10.89 17.35
CA ARG A 19 14.96 -11.44 18.71
C ARG A 19 13.87 -12.52 18.78
N ASN A 20 13.72 -13.31 17.72
CA ASN A 20 12.75 -14.40 17.59
C ASN A 20 11.28 -13.93 17.65
N TYR A 21 10.99 -12.72 17.20
CA TYR A 21 9.64 -12.21 17.00
C TYR A 21 9.58 -11.18 15.88
N GLY A 22 8.37 -10.87 15.40
CA GLY A 22 8.09 -9.77 14.48
C GLY A 22 6.77 -9.11 14.84
N HIS A 23 6.57 -7.88 14.38
CA HIS A 23 5.37 -7.10 14.68
C HIS A 23 4.51 -6.90 13.45
N PHE A 24 3.25 -7.31 13.50
CA PHE A 24 2.27 -6.91 12.48
C PHE A 24 1.85 -5.46 12.68
N THR A 25 1.75 -4.75 11.56
CA THR A 25 1.44 -3.33 11.51
C THR A 25 -0.02 -3.09 11.16
N THR A 26 -0.52 -1.89 11.45
CA THR A 26 -1.86 -1.44 11.03
C THR A 26 -2.06 -1.32 9.53
N ARG A 27 -1.01 -1.56 8.72
CA ARG A 27 -1.07 -1.63 7.26
C ARG A 27 -0.78 -3.02 6.73
N GLN A 28 -1.08 -4.05 7.51
CA GLN A 28 -0.98 -5.46 7.08
C GLN A 28 0.43 -5.88 6.62
N ASN A 29 1.47 -5.25 7.20
CA ASN A 29 2.87 -5.58 6.96
C ASN A 29 3.54 -6.07 8.25
N ILE A 30 4.73 -6.66 8.17
CA ILE A 30 5.52 -7.13 9.31
C ILE A 30 6.80 -6.29 9.48
N GLN A 31 7.24 -6.09 10.73
CA GLN A 31 8.45 -5.34 11.07
C GLN A 31 9.37 -6.13 12.00
N PHE A 32 10.67 -6.09 11.68
CA PHE A 32 11.79 -6.57 12.48
C PHE A 32 12.64 -5.36 12.91
N ASN A 33 13.03 -5.29 14.17
CA ASN A 33 13.55 -4.07 14.81
C ASN A 33 15.01 -4.20 15.25
N TRP A 34 15.55 -5.41 15.32
CA TRP A 34 16.85 -5.68 15.96
C TRP A 34 17.89 -6.25 14.99
N VAL A 35 17.58 -6.28 13.70
CA VAL A 35 18.53 -6.70 12.65
C VAL A 35 19.75 -5.78 12.66
N ALA A 36 20.94 -6.35 12.86
CA ALA A 36 22.17 -5.58 12.84
C ALA A 36 22.50 -5.12 11.42
N LEU A 37 23.05 -3.92 11.28
CA LEU A 37 23.33 -3.29 9.97
C LEU A 37 24.19 -4.19 9.06
N LYS A 38 25.18 -4.89 9.63
CA LYS A 38 26.07 -5.80 8.90
C LYS A 38 25.34 -6.99 8.27
N ASP A 39 24.20 -7.40 8.83
CA ASP A 39 23.45 -8.59 8.41
C ASP A 39 22.31 -8.24 7.44
N ILE A 40 22.08 -6.94 7.17
CA ILE A 40 21.05 -6.46 6.24
C ILE A 40 21.19 -7.08 4.84
N PRO A 41 22.38 -7.19 4.22
CA PRO A 41 22.51 -7.83 2.91
C PRO A 41 21.98 -9.28 2.90
N ASP A 42 22.29 -10.06 3.93
CA ASP A 42 21.85 -11.46 4.05
C ASP A 42 20.34 -11.55 4.25
N VAL A 43 19.77 -10.68 5.09
CA VAL A 43 18.32 -10.62 5.28
C VAL A 43 17.61 -10.26 3.98
N LEU A 44 18.11 -9.28 3.23
CA LEU A 44 17.52 -8.90 1.94
C LEU A 44 17.64 -10.03 0.91
N ALA A 45 18.77 -10.74 0.86
CA ALA A 45 18.94 -11.92 0.00
C ALA A 45 17.91 -13.02 0.35
N LYS A 46 17.72 -13.29 1.65
CA LYS A 46 16.69 -14.25 2.12
C LYS A 46 15.28 -13.84 1.73
N LEU A 47 14.93 -12.56 1.81
CA LEU A 47 13.61 -12.10 1.36
C LEU A 47 13.44 -12.30 -0.15
N ALA A 48 14.48 -12.04 -0.93
CA ALA A 48 14.44 -12.18 -2.39
C ALA A 48 14.22 -13.63 -2.85
N GLU A 49 14.73 -14.63 -2.12
CA GLU A 49 14.50 -16.08 -2.38
C GLU A 49 13.01 -16.45 -2.45
N VAL A 50 12.13 -15.65 -1.83
CA VAL A 50 10.68 -15.87 -1.78
C VAL A 50 9.90 -14.69 -2.35
N GLU A 51 10.53 -13.92 -3.23
CA GLU A 51 9.94 -12.82 -3.99
C GLU A 51 9.41 -11.68 -3.09
N MET A 52 10.06 -11.46 -1.95
CA MET A 52 9.78 -10.33 -1.05
C MET A 52 10.89 -9.29 -1.10
N HIS A 53 10.56 -8.05 -0.74
CA HIS A 53 11.51 -6.96 -0.60
C HIS A 53 11.16 -6.00 0.53
N ALA A 54 12.15 -5.22 0.97
CA ALA A 54 11.98 -4.12 1.94
C ALA A 54 12.03 -2.72 1.31
N ILE A 55 12.09 -2.63 -0.02
CA ILE A 55 12.17 -1.37 -0.79
C ILE A 55 10.92 -0.50 -0.58
N GLN A 56 11.13 0.82 -0.43
CA GLN A 56 10.08 1.84 -0.31
C GLN A 56 9.03 1.56 0.79
N THR A 57 9.42 0.85 1.84
CA THR A 57 8.53 0.55 2.98
C THR A 57 8.44 1.68 4.02
N SER A 58 9.36 2.64 3.97
CA SER A 58 9.46 3.79 4.89
C SER A 58 9.93 5.05 4.15
N GLY A 59 10.11 6.16 4.87
CA GLY A 59 10.51 7.43 4.27
C GLY A 59 9.38 8.14 3.52
N ASN A 60 9.76 9.06 2.64
CA ASN A 60 8.85 9.87 1.84
C ASN A 60 8.61 9.25 0.46
N CYS A 61 7.94 8.11 0.46
CA CYS A 61 7.51 7.39 -0.73
C CYS A 61 6.11 6.80 -0.50
N ILE A 62 5.60 6.13 -1.54
CA ILE A 62 4.39 5.31 -1.44
C ILE A 62 4.67 4.14 -0.48
N ARG A 63 3.77 3.95 0.48
CA ARG A 63 3.80 2.87 1.49
C ARG A 63 3.07 1.63 0.98
N ASN A 64 3.05 0.58 1.80
CA ASN A 64 2.28 -0.63 1.52
C ASN A 64 0.84 -0.30 1.09
N VAL A 65 0.37 -0.94 0.02
CA VAL A 65 -1.01 -0.85 -0.46
C VAL A 65 -1.86 -1.77 0.42
N THR A 66 -2.82 -1.19 1.14
CA THR A 66 -3.69 -1.92 2.07
C THR A 66 -4.95 -2.40 1.35
N SER A 67 -5.47 -3.56 1.73
CA SER A 67 -6.79 -4.00 1.26
C SER A 67 -7.62 -4.64 2.36
N ASP A 68 -8.81 -5.11 2.02
CA ASP A 68 -9.62 -5.93 2.90
C ASP A 68 -8.86 -7.22 3.28
N HIS A 69 -8.85 -7.55 4.57
CA HIS A 69 -8.19 -8.76 5.09
C HIS A 69 -8.94 -10.04 4.70
N TYR A 70 -10.22 -9.93 4.33
CA TYR A 70 -11.01 -11.03 3.79
C TYR A 70 -11.10 -11.03 2.25
N ALA A 71 -10.34 -10.19 1.55
CA ALA A 71 -10.35 -10.11 0.08
C ALA A 71 -10.26 -11.48 -0.60
N GLY A 72 -11.18 -11.73 -1.55
CA GLY A 72 -11.37 -12.98 -2.27
C GLY A 72 -12.08 -14.09 -1.48
N ALA A 73 -12.57 -13.81 -0.28
CA ALA A 73 -13.26 -14.77 0.60
C ALA A 73 -14.60 -14.24 1.12
N THR A 74 -15.10 -13.13 0.59
CA THR A 74 -16.35 -12.51 1.04
C THR A 74 -17.43 -12.52 -0.04
N LYS A 75 -18.69 -12.50 0.40
CA LYS A 75 -19.85 -12.50 -0.51
C LYS A 75 -20.24 -11.10 -0.96
N ASP A 76 -19.83 -10.08 -0.22
CA ASP A 76 -20.18 -8.67 -0.43
C ASP A 76 -19.13 -7.91 -1.23
N GLU A 77 -18.06 -8.57 -1.68
CA GLU A 77 -17.08 -7.98 -2.60
C GLU A 77 -17.49 -8.18 -4.06
N LEU A 78 -17.36 -7.12 -4.84
CA LEU A 78 -17.61 -7.14 -6.28
C LEU A 78 -16.62 -8.07 -7.01
N MET A 79 -15.37 -8.08 -6.56
CA MET A 79 -14.28 -8.93 -7.04
C MET A 79 -13.14 -8.93 -6.03
N ASP A 80 -12.15 -9.79 -6.23
CA ASP A 80 -10.93 -9.76 -5.44
C ASP A 80 -10.09 -8.49 -5.74
N PRO A 81 -9.85 -7.59 -4.76
CA PRO A 81 -9.04 -6.39 -4.95
C PRO A 81 -7.52 -6.63 -4.95
N ARG A 82 -7.04 -7.83 -4.53
CA ARG A 82 -5.60 -8.10 -4.35
C ARG A 82 -4.78 -7.97 -5.64
N PRO A 83 -5.25 -8.39 -6.83
CA PRO A 83 -4.53 -8.16 -8.07
C PRO A 83 -4.27 -6.67 -8.33
N TRP A 84 -5.24 -5.79 -8.04
CA TRP A 84 -5.06 -4.34 -8.16
C TRP A 84 -4.04 -3.80 -7.16
N CYS A 85 -4.05 -4.29 -5.91
CA CYS A 85 -3.02 -3.91 -4.95
C CYS A 85 -1.61 -4.27 -5.43
N GLU A 86 -1.45 -5.44 -6.05
CA GLU A 86 -0.18 -5.89 -6.59
C GLU A 86 0.25 -5.08 -7.81
N ILE A 87 -0.67 -4.76 -8.73
CA ILE A 87 -0.41 -3.87 -9.87
C ILE A 87 0.05 -2.49 -9.38
N ILE A 88 -0.64 -1.89 -8.41
CA ILE A 88 -0.28 -0.59 -7.83
C ILE A 88 1.09 -0.66 -7.13
N ARG A 89 1.38 -1.76 -6.41
CA ARG A 89 2.68 -1.99 -5.79
C ARG A 89 3.79 -2.02 -6.84
N GLN A 90 3.62 -2.80 -7.91
CA GLN A 90 4.61 -2.92 -8.98
C GLN A 90 4.82 -1.59 -9.72
N TRP A 91 3.73 -0.91 -10.06
CA TRP A 91 3.75 0.41 -10.71
C TRP A 91 4.49 1.45 -9.87
N SER A 92 4.29 1.44 -8.55
CA SER A 92 4.91 2.44 -7.66
C SER A 92 6.35 2.12 -7.26
N THR A 93 6.72 0.84 -7.25
CA THR A 93 8.04 0.40 -6.80
C THR A 93 9.10 0.78 -7.84
N PHE A 94 10.21 1.37 -7.39
CA PHE A 94 11.30 1.89 -8.24
C PHE A 94 10.94 3.01 -9.22
N HIS A 95 9.69 3.52 -9.19
CA HIS A 95 9.32 4.65 -10.03
C HIS A 95 10.08 5.92 -9.59
N PRO A 96 10.93 6.52 -10.45
CA PRO A 96 11.81 7.62 -10.04
C PRO A 96 11.07 8.82 -9.44
N GLU A 97 9.88 9.14 -9.98
CA GLU A 97 9.07 10.25 -9.50
C GLU A 97 8.47 10.01 -8.09
N PHE A 98 8.35 8.76 -7.66
CA PHE A 98 7.71 8.40 -6.38
C PHE A 98 8.70 8.02 -5.28
N ALA A 99 10.00 8.06 -5.58
CA ALA A 99 11.06 7.78 -4.61
C ALA A 99 11.32 8.96 -3.63
N PHE A 100 10.96 10.20 -4.02
CA PHE A 100 11.24 11.42 -3.25
C PHE A 100 10.03 12.35 -3.18
N LEU A 101 8.97 11.86 -2.55
CA LEU A 101 7.75 12.62 -2.32
C LEU A 101 7.94 13.68 -1.21
N PRO A 102 7.02 14.64 -1.09
CA PRO A 102 7.01 15.57 0.05
C PRO A 102 6.87 14.84 1.40
N ARG A 103 6.01 13.81 1.49
CA ARG A 103 5.82 12.94 2.68
C ARG A 103 5.50 11.50 2.29
N LYS A 104 5.33 10.67 3.33
CA LYS A 104 4.72 9.33 3.25
C LYS A 104 3.37 9.41 2.53
N PHE A 105 3.12 8.45 1.64
CA PHE A 105 1.89 8.41 0.84
C PHE A 105 1.27 7.01 0.91
N LYS A 106 -0.02 6.92 1.24
CA LYS A 106 -0.71 5.68 1.56
C LYS A 106 -1.84 5.43 0.59
N ILE A 107 -1.91 4.22 0.06
CA ILE A 107 -3.00 3.79 -0.82
C ILE A 107 -3.75 2.63 -0.15
N ALA A 108 -5.07 2.60 -0.28
CA ALA A 108 -5.90 1.46 0.07
C ALA A 108 -6.95 1.16 -0.99
N VAL A 109 -7.30 -0.11 -1.12
CA VAL A 109 -8.27 -0.62 -2.09
C VAL A 109 -9.29 -1.50 -1.40
N THR A 110 -10.58 -1.26 -1.67
CA THR A 110 -11.67 -2.16 -1.28
C THR A 110 -12.54 -2.48 -2.49
N ALA A 111 -13.11 -3.68 -2.51
CA ALA A 111 -14.15 -4.07 -3.45
C ALA A 111 -15.46 -4.44 -2.75
N ALA A 112 -15.48 -4.39 -1.40
CA ALA A 112 -16.62 -4.71 -0.58
C ALA A 112 -17.51 -3.49 -0.38
N GLU A 113 -18.83 -3.72 -0.37
CA GLU A 113 -19.80 -2.67 -0.06
C GLU A 113 -19.53 -2.04 1.32
N HIS A 114 -19.21 -2.88 2.31
CA HIS A 114 -18.74 -2.42 3.61
C HIS A 114 -17.22 -2.20 3.59
N ASP A 115 -16.78 -0.96 3.79
CA ASP A 115 -15.36 -0.59 3.78
C ASP A 115 -14.60 -1.12 5.02
N ARG A 116 -14.10 -2.35 4.92
CA ARG A 116 -13.22 -2.98 5.91
C ARG A 116 -11.75 -2.55 5.79
N ALA A 117 -11.37 -1.91 4.68
CA ALA A 117 -10.01 -1.43 4.43
C ALA A 117 -9.77 -0.01 4.99
N ALA A 118 -10.85 0.69 5.38
CA ALA A 118 -10.86 2.08 5.79
C ALA A 118 -10.19 2.97 4.73
N ILE A 119 -10.66 2.91 3.48
CA ILE A 119 -10.03 3.59 2.35
C ILE A 119 -9.98 5.12 2.54
N ARG A 120 -10.96 5.69 3.25
CA ARG A 120 -11.07 7.15 3.42
C ARG A 120 -10.06 7.76 4.38
N VAL A 121 -9.26 6.95 5.08
CA VAL A 121 -8.17 7.47 5.95
C VAL A 121 -6.78 7.36 5.32
N HIS A 122 -6.75 7.08 4.02
CA HIS A 122 -5.56 6.97 3.19
C HIS A 122 -5.39 8.19 2.29
N ASP A 123 -4.16 8.46 1.85
CA ASP A 123 -3.87 9.55 0.92
C ASP A 123 -4.62 9.33 -0.41
N ILE A 124 -4.72 8.07 -0.86
CA ILE A 124 -5.67 7.63 -1.88
C ILE A 124 -6.47 6.42 -1.36
N GLY A 125 -7.79 6.53 -1.44
CA GLY A 125 -8.72 5.43 -1.23
C GLY A 125 -9.40 5.05 -2.54
N LEU A 126 -9.37 3.76 -2.89
CA LEU A 126 -9.97 3.21 -4.09
C LEU A 126 -11.10 2.25 -3.72
N HIS A 127 -12.30 2.49 -4.24
CA HIS A 127 -13.40 1.54 -4.15
C HIS A 127 -13.71 1.01 -5.53
N ILE A 128 -13.54 -0.30 -5.74
CA ILE A 128 -13.86 -0.96 -6.99
C ILE A 128 -15.38 -0.94 -7.21
N ARG A 129 -15.81 -0.37 -8.33
CA ARG A 129 -17.21 -0.25 -8.74
C ARG A 129 -17.41 -0.85 -10.13
N LYS A 130 -18.67 -1.11 -10.47
CA LYS A 130 -19.07 -1.51 -11.82
C LYS A 130 -20.13 -0.55 -12.36
N ARG A 131 -19.99 -0.10 -13.62
CA ARG A 131 -21.02 0.63 -14.37
C ARG A 131 -21.32 -0.15 -15.65
N GLY A 132 -22.50 -0.78 -15.70
CA GLY A 132 -22.81 -1.74 -16.76
C GLY A 132 -21.84 -2.91 -16.74
N ASP A 133 -21.10 -3.10 -17.83
CA ASP A 133 -20.06 -4.12 -17.96
C ASP A 133 -18.64 -3.63 -17.67
N VAL A 134 -18.47 -2.33 -17.41
CA VAL A 134 -17.15 -1.74 -17.17
C VAL A 134 -16.84 -1.72 -15.68
N VAL A 135 -15.67 -2.24 -15.32
CA VAL A 135 -15.08 -2.14 -13.98
C VAL A 135 -14.31 -0.83 -13.88
N GLY A 136 -14.40 -0.18 -12.72
CA GLY A 136 -13.69 1.05 -12.46
C GLY A 136 -13.57 1.33 -10.97
N PHE A 137 -13.16 2.54 -10.65
CA PHE A 137 -12.78 2.96 -9.31
C PHE A 137 -13.44 4.28 -8.94
N GLU A 138 -14.16 4.28 -7.82
CA GLU A 138 -14.47 5.50 -7.10
C GLU A 138 -13.19 5.91 -6.33
N VAL A 139 -12.74 7.15 -6.55
CA VAL A 139 -11.43 7.63 -6.08
C VAL A 139 -11.59 8.73 -5.03
N HIS A 140 -11.01 8.47 -3.86
CA HIS A 140 -10.94 9.39 -2.73
C HIS A 140 -9.50 9.86 -2.52
N VAL A 141 -9.28 11.14 -2.22
CA VAL A 141 -7.93 11.70 -2.04
C VAL A 141 -7.84 12.57 -0.78
N GLY A 142 -6.69 12.53 -0.11
CA GLY A 142 -6.31 13.46 0.96
C GLY A 142 -6.67 13.02 2.37
N GLY A 143 -6.95 11.74 2.59
CA GLY A 143 -7.25 11.20 3.91
C GLY A 143 -6.00 11.01 4.77
N GLY A 144 -6.17 11.05 6.09
CA GLY A 144 -5.06 10.82 7.00
C GLY A 144 -5.49 10.78 8.47
N GLN A 145 -4.77 9.96 9.24
CA GLN A 145 -4.90 9.84 10.71
C GLN A 145 -3.72 10.53 11.40
N GLY A 146 -3.28 11.66 10.86
CA GLY A 146 -2.18 12.44 11.44
C GLY A 146 -2.61 13.16 12.72
N ARG A 147 -1.84 14.16 13.12
CA ARG A 147 -2.16 15.04 14.26
C ARG A 147 -3.56 15.66 14.11
N THR A 148 -3.89 16.08 12.89
CA THR A 148 -5.24 16.50 12.52
C THR A 148 -5.83 15.42 11.61
N PRO A 149 -6.79 14.62 12.09
CA PRO A 149 -7.40 13.58 11.27
C PRO A 149 -8.34 14.20 10.24
N HIS A 150 -8.26 13.73 9.01
CA HIS A 150 -9.11 14.16 7.91
C HIS A 150 -9.54 12.95 7.08
N LEU A 151 -10.79 12.94 6.65
CA LEU A 151 -11.28 11.95 5.70
C LEU A 151 -10.94 12.42 4.28
N ALA A 152 -10.58 11.48 3.44
CA ALA A 152 -10.39 11.69 2.03
C ALA A 152 -11.70 12.17 1.39
N THR A 153 -11.55 13.10 0.44
CA THR A 153 -12.64 13.65 -0.35
C THR A 153 -12.81 12.82 -1.60
N LEU A 154 -14.06 12.54 -1.98
CA LEU A 154 -14.38 11.95 -3.27
C LEU A 154 -14.01 12.94 -4.39
N VAL A 155 -13.03 12.58 -5.22
CA VAL A 155 -12.57 13.44 -6.33
C VAL A 155 -13.05 12.97 -7.69
N ASN A 156 -13.39 11.67 -7.80
CA ASN A 156 -14.00 11.10 -8.99
C ASN A 156 -14.85 9.88 -8.61
N GLU A 157 -16.08 9.83 -9.10
CA GLU A 157 -17.01 8.75 -8.82
C GLU A 157 -16.68 7.48 -9.59
N PHE A 158 -15.99 7.59 -10.73
CA PHE A 158 -15.67 6.44 -11.57
C PHE A 158 -14.53 6.72 -12.56
N VAL A 159 -13.40 6.07 -12.32
CA VAL A 159 -12.28 5.95 -13.25
C VAL A 159 -12.28 4.53 -13.83
N PRO A 160 -12.41 4.35 -15.15
CA PRO A 160 -12.32 3.01 -15.76
C PRO A 160 -11.00 2.33 -15.41
N GLU A 161 -11.01 1.01 -15.27
CA GLU A 161 -9.83 0.26 -14.83
C GLU A 161 -8.60 0.45 -15.73
N ALA A 162 -8.82 0.66 -17.04
CA ALA A 162 -7.77 0.91 -18.02
C ALA A 162 -7.03 2.24 -17.80
N GLU A 163 -7.67 3.21 -17.13
CA GLU A 163 -7.13 4.55 -16.88
C GLU A 163 -6.61 4.71 -15.44
N LEU A 164 -6.72 3.67 -14.60
CA LEU A 164 -6.44 3.80 -13.16
C LEU A 164 -5.01 4.28 -12.91
N LEU A 165 -4.00 3.68 -13.55
CA LEU A 165 -2.60 4.03 -13.28
C LEU A 165 -2.27 5.46 -13.73
N ASP A 166 -2.79 5.90 -14.87
CA ASP A 166 -2.64 7.27 -15.36
C ASP A 166 -3.30 8.27 -14.40
N TYR A 167 -4.47 7.93 -13.86
CA TYR A 167 -5.18 8.74 -12.89
C TYR A 167 -4.41 8.84 -11.55
N LEU A 168 -3.87 7.72 -11.06
CA LEU A 168 -3.01 7.70 -9.89
C LEU A 168 -1.74 8.53 -10.12
N GLU A 169 -1.12 8.41 -11.29
CA GLU A 169 0.05 9.20 -11.67
C GLU A 169 -0.27 10.70 -11.66
N ALA A 170 -1.41 11.11 -12.21
CA ALA A 170 -1.84 12.51 -12.19
C ALA A 170 -1.98 13.06 -10.76
N ILE A 171 -2.60 12.29 -9.85
CA ILE A 171 -2.69 12.66 -8.42
C ILE A 171 -1.29 12.78 -7.82
N MET A 172 -0.42 11.79 -8.07
CA MET A 172 0.94 11.77 -7.55
C MET A 172 1.77 12.95 -8.05
N ARG A 173 1.63 13.33 -9.32
CA ARG A 173 2.30 14.49 -9.94
C ARG A 173 1.90 15.80 -9.28
N VAL A 174 0.60 16.00 -9.04
CA VAL A 174 0.09 17.17 -8.31
C VAL A 174 0.68 17.20 -6.90
N TYR A 175 0.62 16.08 -6.18
CA TYR A 175 1.19 15.97 -4.84
C TYR A 175 2.69 16.26 -4.82
N ASN A 176 3.45 15.69 -5.76
CA ASN A 176 4.90 15.84 -5.78
C ASN A 176 5.34 17.28 -6.11
N ARG A 177 4.62 17.95 -7.02
CA ARG A 177 4.91 19.32 -7.47
C ARG A 177 4.51 20.38 -6.45
N PHE A 178 3.34 20.25 -5.84
CA PHE A 178 2.74 21.31 -5.00
C PHE A 178 2.72 20.97 -3.51
N GLY A 179 3.04 19.74 -3.11
CA GLY A 179 3.08 19.34 -1.72
C GLY A 179 4.19 20.05 -0.95
N ARG A 180 3.85 20.52 0.26
CA ARG A 180 4.78 21.24 1.13
C ARG A 180 5.97 20.39 1.56
N ARG A 181 7.17 20.94 1.39
CA ARG A 181 8.45 20.34 1.83
C ARG A 181 9.13 21.13 2.96
N ASP A 182 8.67 22.36 3.20
CA ASP A 182 9.18 23.32 4.17
C ASP A 182 8.79 22.99 5.62
N ASN A 183 7.57 22.52 5.84
CA ASN A 183 7.07 22.16 7.17
C ASN A 183 6.79 20.65 7.27
N LYS A 184 7.16 20.05 8.42
CA LYS A 184 6.83 18.66 8.76
C LYS A 184 5.42 18.47 9.30
N TYR A 185 4.76 19.55 9.71
CA TYR A 185 3.46 19.56 10.37
C TYR A 185 2.39 20.29 9.59
#